data_AF-U7V4X0-F1
#
_entry.id   AF-U7V4X0-F1
#
_cell.length_a   1.000
_cell.length_b   1.000
_cell.length_c   1.000
_cell.angle_alpha   90.00
_cell.angle_beta   90.00
_cell.angle_gamma   90.00
#
_symmetry.space_group_name_H-M   'P 1'
#
loop_
_entity.id
_entity.type
_entity.pdbx_description
1 polymer ?
#
loop_
_entity_poly.entity_id
_entity_poly.type
_entity_poly.pdbx_seq_one_letter_code
_entity_poly.pdbx_strand_id
1 'polypeptide(L)'
;GNQADPNQGGNQANPNQGGNNVVGEVDVHTYDDGAKVYIPEQWQVGQPLKIRGEGFKTQDGTSGSVIAVKLNGGALAPKVDATFEGKKGNSTGVWLYIQADANGNFTAEIPFPGADQVKEGVAVPNVGDEVSVNLLSGSMKKGDTPRGGEANDVTIVAGGGNNAGGNNAGG
;
A
#
# COMPACT_ATOMS: atom_id res chain seq x y z
N GLY A 1 50.75 -22.37 -34.07
CA GLY A 1 51.23 -21.37 -33.11
C GLY A 1 50.04 -20.57 -32.63
N ASN A 2 49.85 -20.54 -31.31
CA ASN A 2 48.86 -19.81 -30.52
C ASN A 2 47.36 -20.12 -30.67
N GLN A 3 46.94 -20.90 -29.68
CA GLN A 3 45.63 -21.07 -29.07
C GLN A 3 45.10 -19.74 -28.48
N ALA A 4 43.81 -19.47 -28.67
CA ALA A 4 43.00 -18.61 -27.79
C ALA A 4 41.52 -19.04 -27.90
N ASP A 5 41.01 -19.61 -26.82
CA ASP A 5 39.61 -19.92 -26.54
C ASP A 5 38.92 -18.66 -25.98
N PRO A 6 37.72 -18.26 -26.42
CA PRO A 6 36.95 -17.23 -25.73
C PRO A 6 35.64 -17.80 -25.19
N ASN A 7 35.70 -18.75 -24.26
CA ASN A 7 34.67 -18.89 -23.24
C ASN A 7 35.11 -18.10 -22.00
N GLN A 8 34.68 -16.84 -21.88
CA GLN A 8 34.37 -16.16 -20.61
C GLN A 8 33.84 -14.73 -20.85
N GLY A 9 32.63 -14.46 -20.37
CA GLY A 9 31.94 -13.17 -20.43
C GLY A 9 30.48 -13.39 -20.82
N GLY A 10 29.62 -13.95 -19.97
CA GLY A 10 29.33 -13.39 -18.67
C GLY A 10 28.27 -12.29 -18.83
N ASN A 11 27.03 -12.67 -19.10
CA ASN A 11 25.88 -12.00 -18.51
C ASN A 11 24.72 -12.98 -18.50
N GLN A 12 24.70 -13.80 -17.45
CA GLN A 12 23.46 -14.40 -17.00
C GLN A 12 22.46 -13.25 -16.87
N ALA A 13 21.38 -13.31 -17.66
CA ALA A 13 20.24 -12.45 -17.47
C ALA A 13 19.89 -12.49 -15.99
N ASN A 14 20.00 -11.34 -15.31
CA ASN A 14 19.51 -11.21 -13.96
C ASN A 14 18.00 -11.52 -13.99
N PRO A 15 17.52 -12.58 -13.31
CA PRO A 15 16.11 -12.95 -13.35
C PRO A 15 15.18 -11.93 -12.65
N ASN A 16 15.69 -10.78 -12.20
CA ASN A 16 14.87 -9.67 -11.73
C ASN A 16 14.08 -8.91 -12.82
N GLN A 17 14.02 -9.39 -14.06
CA GLN A 17 13.04 -8.92 -15.06
C GLN A 17 11.66 -9.57 -14.85
N GLY A 18 11.21 -9.62 -13.60
CA GLY A 18 9.87 -10.02 -13.20
C GLY A 18 9.21 -8.90 -12.40
N GLY A 19 8.47 -8.03 -13.09
CA GLY A 19 7.40 -7.18 -12.56
C GLY A 19 7.56 -6.63 -11.13
N ASN A 20 8.56 -5.81 -10.87
CA ASN A 20 8.65 -5.08 -9.61
C ASN A 20 8.03 -3.68 -9.78
N ASN A 21 6.72 -3.59 -9.57
CA ASN A 21 5.98 -2.34 -9.43
C ASN A 21 6.37 -1.67 -8.08
N VAL A 22 7.63 -1.28 -7.93
CA VAL A 22 8.07 -0.34 -6.88
C VAL A 22 8.13 1.02 -7.56
N VAL A 23 6.96 1.58 -7.84
CA VAL A 23 6.86 2.95 -8.36
C VAL A 23 6.73 3.85 -7.14
N GLY A 24 7.87 4.34 -6.65
CA GLY A 24 7.98 5.33 -5.57
C GLY A 24 9.03 4.99 -4.52
N GLU A 25 9.68 6.02 -3.98
CA GLU A 25 10.33 5.94 -2.68
C GLU A 25 9.28 5.52 -1.63
N VAL A 26 9.72 4.81 -0.60
CA VAL A 26 8.84 4.27 0.44
C VAL A 26 9.10 5.03 1.72
N ASP A 27 8.09 5.74 2.21
CA ASP A 27 8.18 6.39 3.51
C ASP A 27 7.83 5.42 4.63
N VAL A 28 8.42 5.67 5.81
CA VAL A 28 8.30 4.81 7.00
C VAL A 28 7.75 5.61 8.16
N HIS A 29 6.50 5.32 8.51
CA HIS A 29 5.90 5.83 9.74
C HIS A 29 6.16 4.88 10.90
N THR A 30 6.69 5.41 12.01
CA THR A 30 6.93 4.66 13.25
C THR A 30 6.00 5.16 14.35
N TYR A 31 5.17 4.28 14.89
CA TYR A 31 4.29 4.55 16.02
C TYR A 31 5.05 4.57 17.35
N ASP A 32 4.45 5.15 18.39
CA ASP A 32 5.05 5.29 19.73
C ASP A 32 5.52 3.95 20.35
N ASP A 33 4.86 2.84 19.99
CA ASP A 33 5.19 1.50 20.47
C ASP A 33 6.23 0.77 19.59
N GLY A 34 6.77 1.46 18.59
CA GLY A 34 7.78 0.95 17.67
C GLY A 34 7.22 0.16 16.49
N ALA A 35 5.90 -0.02 16.36
CA ALA A 35 5.30 -0.56 15.15
C ALA A 35 5.59 0.36 13.95
N LYS A 36 5.77 -0.22 12.76
CA LYS A 36 6.15 0.52 11.55
C LYS A 36 5.26 0.18 10.38
N VAL A 37 4.86 1.18 9.61
CA VAL A 37 4.23 0.98 8.31
C VAL A 37 5.08 1.62 7.21
N TYR A 38 5.16 0.91 6.09
CA TYR A 38 5.91 1.27 4.90
C TYR A 38 4.88 1.56 3.80
N ILE A 39 4.82 2.81 3.34
CA ILE A 39 3.83 3.28 2.38
C ILE A 39 4.59 3.95 1.22
N PRO A 40 4.36 3.54 -0.05
CA PRO A 40 4.91 4.25 -1.20
C PRO A 40 4.44 5.70 -1.20
N GLU A 41 5.31 6.64 -1.55
CA GLU A 41 4.95 8.05 -1.69
C GLU A 41 4.03 8.34 -2.89
N GLN A 42 3.95 7.39 -3.84
CA GLN A 42 3.19 7.53 -5.06
C GLN A 42 2.13 6.45 -5.19
N TRP A 43 0.93 6.86 -5.60
CA TRP A 43 -0.18 5.95 -5.90
C TRP A 43 -0.59 6.07 -7.36
N GLN A 44 -0.25 5.06 -8.15
CA GLN A 44 -0.59 5.02 -9.56
C GLN A 44 -2.10 4.89 -9.79
N VAL A 45 -2.65 5.75 -10.65
CA VAL A 45 -4.07 5.71 -11.05
C VAL A 45 -4.48 4.31 -11.49
N GLY A 46 -5.56 3.80 -10.87
CA GLY A 46 -6.18 2.51 -11.18
C GLY A 46 -5.41 1.28 -10.67
N GLN A 47 -4.27 1.45 -10.00
CA GLN A 47 -3.53 0.35 -9.37
C GLN A 47 -3.76 0.34 -7.85
N PRO A 48 -3.76 -0.82 -7.18
CA PRO A 48 -3.79 -0.85 -5.73
C PRO A 48 -2.51 -0.26 -5.13
N LEU A 49 -2.62 0.44 -4.00
CA LEU A 49 -1.46 0.84 -3.20
C LEU A 49 -1.02 -0.32 -2.33
N LYS A 50 0.22 -0.78 -2.53
CA LYS A 50 0.79 -1.88 -1.76
C LYS A 50 1.48 -1.33 -0.53
N ILE A 51 1.03 -1.75 0.65
CA ILE A 51 1.61 -1.34 1.93
C ILE A 51 2.09 -2.56 2.72
N ARG A 52 3.03 -2.32 3.63
CA ARG A 52 3.57 -3.34 4.54
C ARG A 52 3.65 -2.79 5.94
N GLY A 53 3.40 -3.64 6.94
CA GLY A 53 3.57 -3.28 8.34
C GLY A 53 4.39 -4.30 9.12
N GLU A 54 4.98 -3.84 10.20
CA GLU A 54 5.79 -4.61 11.14
C GLU A 54 5.45 -4.23 12.59
N GLY A 55 5.47 -5.20 13.51
CA GLY A 55 5.32 -4.95 14.94
C GLY A 55 3.90 -4.57 15.41
N PHE A 56 2.88 -4.67 14.55
CA PHE A 56 1.48 -4.43 14.92
C PHE A 56 0.90 -5.58 15.77
N LYS A 57 1.37 -5.69 17.00
CA LYS A 57 0.92 -6.70 17.97
C LYS A 57 -0.17 -6.17 18.90
N THR A 58 -0.97 -7.10 19.41
CA THR A 58 -1.83 -6.89 20.59
C THR A 58 -0.99 -6.52 21.81
N GLN A 59 -1.61 -5.91 22.81
CA GLN A 59 -0.93 -5.36 24.00
C GLN A 59 -0.21 -6.42 24.83
N ASP A 60 -0.69 -7.66 24.79
CA ASP A 60 -0.05 -8.82 25.41
C ASP A 60 1.11 -9.41 24.56
N GLY A 61 1.31 -8.91 23.34
CA GLY A 61 2.36 -9.34 22.42
C GLY A 61 2.14 -10.72 21.79
N THR A 62 1.00 -11.38 22.03
CA THR A 62 0.77 -12.78 21.66
C THR A 62 0.20 -12.98 20.26
N SER A 63 -0.38 -11.93 19.66
CA SER A 63 -1.00 -11.99 18.34
C SER A 63 -0.92 -10.65 17.60
N GLY A 64 -1.26 -10.64 16.33
CA GLY A 64 -1.37 -9.40 15.56
C GLY A 64 -2.63 -8.62 15.91
N SER A 65 -2.54 -7.29 15.86
CA SER A 65 -3.70 -6.40 15.91
C SER A 65 -4.52 -6.44 14.64
N VAL A 66 -5.78 -6.02 14.73
CA VAL A 66 -6.60 -5.63 13.57
C VAL A 66 -6.46 -4.13 13.33
N ILE A 67 -6.16 -3.76 12.09
CA ILE A 67 -5.92 -2.39 11.64
C ILE A 67 -7.02 -2.00 10.65
N ALA A 68 -7.65 -0.85 10.87
CA ALA A 68 -8.53 -0.19 9.92
C ALA A 68 -7.73 0.82 9.08
N VAL A 69 -7.96 0.84 7.77
CA VAL A 69 -7.36 1.80 6.84
C VAL A 69 -8.42 2.80 6.40
N LYS A 70 -8.08 4.08 6.48
CA LYS A 70 -8.89 5.18 5.95
C LYS A 70 -8.07 6.08 5.04
N LEU A 71 -8.77 6.77 4.14
CA LEU A 71 -8.18 7.78 3.26
C LEU A 71 -8.73 9.17 3.62
N ASN A 72 -7.87 10.18 3.68
CA ASN A 72 -8.19 11.55 4.10
C ASN A 72 -8.98 11.61 5.41
N GLY A 73 -8.54 10.86 6.43
CA GLY A 73 -9.23 10.73 7.73
C GLY A 73 -10.60 10.02 7.67
N GLY A 74 -10.97 9.48 6.52
CA GLY A 74 -12.29 8.90 6.22
C GLY A 74 -13.21 9.81 5.40
N ALA A 75 -12.75 11.01 5.00
CA ALA A 75 -13.50 11.90 4.12
C ALA A 75 -13.57 11.38 2.69
N LEU A 76 -12.47 10.76 2.21
CA LEU A 76 -12.47 9.98 0.97
C LEU A 76 -13.07 8.61 1.26
N ALA A 77 -14.39 8.55 1.46
CA ALA A 77 -15.07 7.34 1.90
C ALA A 77 -15.35 6.35 0.74
N PRO A 78 -15.22 5.04 0.97
CA PRO A 78 -15.62 4.04 -0.02
C PRO A 78 -17.15 3.97 -0.12
N LYS A 79 -17.64 3.46 -1.26
CA LYS A 79 -19.07 3.26 -1.52
C LYS A 79 -19.72 2.32 -0.50
N VAL A 80 -18.96 1.32 -0.05
CA VAL A 80 -19.34 0.39 1.01
C VAL A 80 -18.19 0.33 2.00
N ASP A 81 -18.46 0.65 3.27
CA ASP A 81 -17.49 0.48 4.34
C ASP A 81 -17.09 -1.00 4.45
N ALA A 82 -15.79 -1.24 4.59
CA ALA A 82 -15.27 -2.56 4.89
C ALA A 82 -15.85 -3.12 6.20
N THR A 83 -15.84 -4.45 6.30
CA THR A 83 -16.18 -5.16 7.54
C THR A 83 -15.06 -6.13 7.88
N PHE A 84 -14.92 -6.45 9.17
CA PHE A 84 -14.03 -7.49 9.65
C PHE A 84 -14.89 -8.54 10.35
N GLU A 85 -14.81 -9.80 9.88
CA GLU A 85 -15.64 -10.91 10.38
C GLU A 85 -17.16 -10.58 10.38
N GLY A 86 -17.62 -9.85 9.36
CA GLY A 86 -19.02 -9.42 9.23
C GLY A 86 -19.43 -8.27 10.16
N LYS A 87 -18.50 -7.72 10.96
CA LYS A 87 -18.76 -6.59 11.85
C LYS A 87 -18.19 -5.31 11.27
N LYS A 88 -18.96 -4.23 11.40
CA LYS A 88 -18.44 -2.87 11.22
C LYS A 88 -17.72 -2.46 12.50
N GLY A 89 -16.59 -1.79 12.36
CA GLY A 89 -15.97 -1.09 13.48
C GLY A 89 -16.76 0.14 13.90
N ASN A 90 -16.26 0.83 14.93
CA ASN A 90 -16.89 2.05 15.46
C ASN A 90 -16.66 3.28 14.56
N SER A 91 -16.18 3.08 13.33
CA SER A 91 -15.79 4.14 12.43
C SER A 91 -16.38 3.93 11.04
N THR A 92 -16.77 5.02 10.40
CA THR A 92 -17.13 5.11 8.98
C THR A 92 -15.90 5.44 8.12
N GLY A 93 -16.04 5.28 6.80
CA GLY A 93 -15.01 5.67 5.84
C GLY A 93 -13.84 4.68 5.76
N VAL A 94 -14.07 3.42 6.17
CA VAL A 94 -13.02 2.40 6.28
C VAL A 94 -12.94 1.63 4.97
N TRP A 95 -11.78 1.70 4.31
CA TRP A 95 -11.52 1.03 3.04
C TRP A 95 -11.16 -0.45 3.20
N LEU A 96 -10.44 -0.78 4.27
CA LEU A 96 -9.91 -2.11 4.49
C LEU A 96 -9.71 -2.37 5.99
N TYR A 97 -9.91 -3.61 6.40
CA TYR A 97 -9.34 -4.12 7.65
C TYR A 97 -8.22 -5.11 7.34
N ILE A 98 -7.11 -4.97 8.06
CA ILE A 98 -5.92 -5.82 7.94
C ILE A 98 -5.75 -6.53 9.28
N GLN A 99 -5.68 -7.85 9.27
CA GLN A 99 -5.25 -8.62 10.44
C GLN A 99 -3.75 -8.88 10.29
N ALA A 100 -2.94 -8.28 11.16
CA ALA A 100 -1.53 -8.61 11.23
C ALA A 100 -1.33 -10.06 11.70
N ASP A 101 -0.24 -10.69 11.28
CA ASP A 101 0.12 -12.04 11.73
C ASP A 101 0.54 -12.05 13.21
N ALA A 102 0.89 -13.23 13.75
CA ALA A 102 1.31 -13.37 15.15
C ALA A 102 2.60 -12.57 15.49
N ASN A 103 3.42 -12.24 14.50
CA ASN A 103 4.60 -11.42 14.66
C ASN A 103 4.30 -9.92 14.52
N GLY A 104 3.05 -9.55 14.21
CA GLY A 104 2.63 -8.18 13.97
C GLY A 104 2.95 -7.69 12.56
N ASN A 105 3.23 -8.59 11.62
CA ASN A 105 3.57 -8.24 10.24
C ASN A 105 2.34 -8.35 9.34
N PHE A 106 2.29 -7.54 8.28
CA PHE A 106 1.31 -7.68 7.21
C PHE A 106 1.82 -7.13 5.88
N THR A 107 1.21 -7.59 4.80
CA THR A 107 1.18 -6.93 3.49
C THR A 107 -0.27 -6.76 3.08
N ALA A 108 -0.62 -5.60 2.53
CA ALA A 108 -1.99 -5.31 2.11
C ALA A 108 -2.03 -4.45 0.86
N GLU A 109 -3.16 -4.53 0.15
CA GLU A 109 -3.43 -3.75 -1.05
C GLU A 109 -4.67 -2.89 -0.79
N ILE A 110 -4.51 -1.58 -0.85
CA ILE A 110 -5.62 -0.63 -0.76
C ILE A 110 -6.14 -0.40 -2.20
N PRO A 111 -7.44 -0.61 -2.48
CA PRO A 111 -8.00 -0.34 -3.80
C PRO A 111 -7.87 1.14 -4.18
N PHE A 112 -7.56 1.44 -5.44
CA PHE A 112 -7.53 2.82 -5.92
C PHE A 112 -8.93 3.47 -5.75
N PRO A 113 -9.03 4.70 -5.19
CA PRO A 113 -10.30 5.35 -4.92
C PRO A 113 -10.92 5.97 -6.18
N GLY A 114 -11.20 5.15 -7.19
CA GLY A 114 -11.87 5.55 -8.43
C GLY A 114 -13.36 5.83 -8.25
N ALA A 115 -13.99 6.39 -9.28
CA ALA A 115 -15.39 6.82 -9.27
C ALA A 115 -16.39 5.69 -8.93
N ASP A 116 -16.07 4.44 -9.25
CA ASP A 116 -16.86 3.25 -8.93
C ASP A 116 -16.67 2.76 -7.49
N GLN A 117 -15.55 3.13 -6.86
CA GLN A 117 -15.16 2.71 -5.52
C GLN A 117 -15.54 3.72 -4.44
N VAL A 118 -15.61 5.02 -4.76
CA VAL A 118 -15.95 6.07 -3.80
C VAL A 118 -17.46 6.21 -3.59
N LYS A 119 -17.84 6.70 -2.41
CA LYS A 119 -19.24 7.04 -2.11
C LYS A 119 -19.74 8.17 -3.01
N GLU A 120 -21.01 8.11 -3.41
CA GLU A 120 -21.65 9.16 -4.20
C GLU A 120 -21.51 10.53 -3.52
N GLY A 121 -21.14 11.54 -4.31
CA GLY A 121 -20.91 12.91 -3.83
C GLY A 121 -19.51 13.15 -3.24
N VAL A 122 -18.65 12.13 -3.11
CA VAL A 122 -17.25 12.28 -2.72
C VAL A 122 -16.40 12.51 -3.97
N ALA A 123 -15.50 13.51 -3.91
CA ALA A 123 -14.59 13.81 -5.00
C ALA A 123 -13.55 12.68 -5.18
N VAL A 124 -13.33 12.28 -6.43
CA VAL A 124 -12.31 11.31 -6.82
C VAL A 124 -10.96 12.03 -6.95
N PRO A 125 -9.86 11.45 -6.42
CA PRO A 125 -8.53 12.02 -6.60
C PRO A 125 -8.07 12.03 -8.07
N ASN A 126 -7.42 13.12 -8.47
CA ASN A 126 -6.82 13.31 -9.78
C ASN A 126 -5.29 13.20 -9.69
N VAL A 127 -4.64 13.05 -10.84
CA VAL A 127 -3.17 13.09 -10.91
C VAL A 127 -2.65 14.41 -10.34
N GLY A 128 -1.68 14.33 -9.43
CA GLY A 128 -1.13 15.47 -8.70
C GLY A 128 -1.80 15.77 -7.36
N ASP A 129 -2.96 15.17 -7.07
CA ASP A 129 -3.59 15.28 -5.76
C ASP A 129 -2.82 14.46 -4.73
N GLU A 130 -2.84 14.91 -3.47
CA GLU A 130 -2.36 14.15 -2.31
C GLU A 130 -3.54 13.48 -1.61
N VAL A 131 -3.33 12.22 -1.22
CA VAL A 131 -4.28 11.44 -0.42
C VAL A 131 -3.59 10.98 0.84
N SER A 132 -4.12 11.36 2.01
CA SER A 132 -3.58 10.92 3.27
C SER A 132 -4.06 9.52 3.63
N VAL A 133 -3.15 8.66 4.07
CA VAL A 133 -3.42 7.28 4.47
C VAL A 133 -3.35 7.19 5.98
N ASN A 134 -4.47 6.89 6.63
CA ASN A 134 -4.56 6.73 8.08
C ASN A 134 -4.72 5.25 8.44
N LEU A 135 -3.94 4.78 9.42
CA LEU A 135 -4.03 3.44 9.98
C LEU A 135 -4.45 3.53 11.44
N LEU A 136 -5.48 2.77 11.83
CA LEU A 136 -6.07 2.79 13.17
C LEU A 136 -6.20 1.38 13.73
N SER A 137 -5.78 1.15 14.98
CA SER A 137 -6.01 -0.10 15.71
C SER A 137 -6.51 0.18 17.12
N GLY A 138 -7.10 -0.81 17.79
CA GLY A 138 -7.50 -0.71 19.21
C GLY A 138 -8.94 -1.10 19.51
N SER A 139 -9.80 -1.23 18.49
CA SER A 139 -11.25 -1.38 18.69
C SER A 139 -11.86 -2.64 18.08
N MET A 140 -11.17 -3.33 17.17
CA MET A 140 -11.76 -4.41 16.38
C MET A 140 -11.58 -5.77 17.03
N LYS A 141 -10.42 -6.00 17.65
CA LYS A 141 -10.09 -7.22 18.37
C LYS A 141 -9.70 -6.87 19.80
N LYS A 142 -10.16 -7.70 20.74
CA LYS A 142 -9.81 -7.55 22.16
C LYS A 142 -8.28 -7.58 22.31
N GLY A 143 -7.75 -6.59 23.01
CA GLY A 143 -6.31 -6.47 23.23
C GLY A 143 -5.55 -5.86 22.06
N ASP A 144 -6.21 -5.37 21.01
CA ASP A 144 -5.56 -4.52 20.02
C ASP A 144 -4.84 -3.37 20.72
N THR A 145 -3.60 -3.10 20.32
CA THR A 145 -2.88 -1.92 20.80
C THR A 145 -3.45 -0.68 20.12
N PRO A 146 -3.87 0.35 20.86
CA PRO A 146 -4.39 1.58 20.26
C PRO A 146 -3.30 2.27 19.43
N ARG A 147 -3.57 2.46 18.14
CA ARG A 147 -2.76 3.27 17.21
C ARG A 147 -3.71 4.07 16.35
N GLY A 148 -3.27 5.24 15.87
CA GLY A 148 -4.11 6.09 15.05
C GLY A 148 -3.31 7.23 14.45
N GLY A 149 -4.01 8.02 13.63
CA GLY A 149 -3.42 9.16 12.95
C GLY A 149 -3.07 8.86 11.50
N GLU A 150 -2.53 9.87 10.86
CA GLU A 150 -1.98 9.82 9.52
C GLU A 150 -0.64 9.09 9.53
N ALA A 151 -0.49 8.13 8.62
CA ALA A 151 0.75 7.39 8.43
C ALA A 151 1.59 8.03 7.33
N ASN A 152 0.99 8.42 6.20
CA ASN A 152 1.69 9.12 5.12
C ASN A 152 0.69 9.86 4.21
N ASP A 153 1.18 10.84 3.45
CA ASP A 153 0.53 11.39 2.27
C ASP A 153 1.07 10.72 1.01
N VAL A 154 0.17 10.32 0.09
CA VAL A 154 0.57 9.73 -1.19
C VAL A 154 0.12 10.61 -2.35
N THR A 155 1.04 10.90 -3.26
CA THR A 155 0.75 11.66 -4.48
C THR A 155 0.17 10.74 -5.54
N ILE A 156 -0.98 11.10 -6.10
CA ILE A 156 -1.57 10.36 -7.21
C ILE A 156 -0.75 10.62 -8.48
N VAL A 157 -0.24 9.54 -9.09
CA VAL A 157 0.55 9.63 -10.32
C VAL A 157 -0.15 8.95 -11.48
N ALA A 158 0.10 9.45 -12.69
CA ALA A 158 -0.46 8.86 -13.90
C ALA A 158 -0.07 7.38 -14.03
N GLY A 159 -0.99 6.58 -14.57
CA GLY A 159 -0.70 5.21 -14.96
C GLY A 159 0.44 5.17 -15.98
N GLY A 160 1.54 4.51 -15.65
CA GLY A 160 2.57 4.18 -16.62
C GLY A 160 1.93 3.31 -17.71
N GLY A 161 1.64 3.91 -18.87
CA GLY A 161 1.38 3.11 -20.06
C GLY A 161 2.62 2.27 -20.30
N ASN A 162 2.47 0.95 -20.42
CA ASN A 162 3.45 0.13 -21.12
C ASN A 162 3.50 0.59 -22.59
N ASN A 163 4.11 1.75 -22.86
CA ASN A 163 4.64 2.07 -24.17
C ASN A 163 6.07 1.57 -24.20
N ALA A 164 6.20 0.24 -24.30
CA ALA A 164 7.39 -0.33 -24.89
C ALA A 164 7.45 0.16 -26.35
N GLY A 165 8.49 0.92 -26.68
CA GLY A 165 8.98 1.12 -28.05
C GLY A 165 7.99 1.71 -29.05
N GLY A 166 7.93 3.04 -29.11
CA GLY A 166 7.26 3.77 -30.18
C GLY A 166 8.11 4.88 -30.81
N ASN A 167 9.44 4.83 -30.71
CA ASN A 167 10.29 5.66 -31.58
C ASN A 167 10.32 5.02 -32.96
N ASN A 168 9.35 5.34 -33.81
CA ASN A 168 9.48 5.11 -35.24
C ASN A 168 10.19 6.33 -35.84
N ALA A 169 11.52 6.29 -35.77
CA ALA A 169 12.38 7.15 -36.57
C ALA A 169 12.74 6.38 -37.85
N GLY A 170 12.35 6.93 -39.00
CA GLY A 170 13.04 6.72 -40.27
C GLY A 170 12.53 5.61 -41.18
N GLY A 171 11.85 6.04 -42.25
CA GLY A 171 11.83 5.42 -43.56
C GLY A 171 11.92 6.52 -44.61
#